data_AF-A0A655Z1A2-F1
#
_entry.id   AF-A0A655Z1A2-F1
#
_cell.length_a   1.000
_cell.length_b   1.000
_cell.length_c   1.000
_cell.angle_alpha   90.00
_cell.angle_beta   90.00
_cell.angle_gamma   90.00
#
_symmetry.space_group_name_H-M   'P 1'
#
loop_
_entity.id
_entity.type
_entity.pdbx_description
1 polymer ?
#
loop_
_entity_poly.entity_id
_entity_poly.type
_entity_poly.pdbx_seq_one_letter_code
_entity_poly.pdbx_strand_id
1 'polypeptide(L)'
;MHQQQKSEFNHQLQAVRAELKQTRDALNAQLEQTVSKATSQATEITHRAETVLEQQQKSIESLQLAVADIKGRRPNDWLLAEADYLVKLAGRKLFLEHDVETATQLMESADQRIAALNDPSLTALRKAMANDITTLKNIPLIDRDGLVLRLISLQQQIDSLPLANAILPADQPQTSQAVSENIDDWQTNLKNSLKAFADNFITFRSRDGNVIPLLSPTQHFYLRENLQAKLETAIKGVYTEQQTLYRTALDTAAQWSTSFFNPDDKAVQSFNAALAQLAEQQVQVEYPVKLQAQQQLADVINERLRRSVSPLTTGAEQ
;
A
#
# COMPACT_ATOMS: atom_id res chain seq x y z
N MET A 1 35.89 -22.31 38.36
CA MET A 1 35.66 -22.35 36.90
C MET A 1 34.17 -22.28 36.53
N HIS A 2 33.32 -23.27 36.87
CA HIS A 2 31.89 -23.23 36.47
C HIS A 2 31.06 -22.11 37.13
N GLN A 3 31.38 -21.70 38.36
CA GLN A 3 30.66 -20.65 39.07
C GLN A 3 30.97 -19.25 38.51
N GLN A 4 32.18 -19.04 37.99
CA GLN A 4 32.59 -17.81 37.31
C GLN A 4 31.91 -17.66 35.94
N GLN A 5 31.90 -18.72 35.12
CA GLN A 5 31.18 -18.72 33.83
C GLN A 5 29.68 -18.46 33.97
N LYS A 6 29.03 -19.02 35.00
CA LYS A 6 27.61 -18.74 35.28
C LYS A 6 27.36 -17.29 35.66
N SER A 7 28.29 -16.67 36.40
CA SER A 7 28.22 -15.27 36.79
C SER A 7 28.38 -14.35 35.58
N GLU A 8 29.40 -14.61 34.74
CA GLU A 8 29.65 -13.85 33.51
C GLU A 8 28.48 -13.94 32.52
N PHE A 9 27.90 -15.14 32.35
CA PHE A 9 26.72 -15.33 31.52
C PHE A 9 25.50 -14.57 32.04
N ASN A 10 25.29 -14.54 33.36
CA ASN A 10 24.20 -13.78 33.97
C ASN A 10 24.39 -12.26 33.77
N HIS A 11 25.63 -11.78 33.87
CA HIS A 11 25.97 -10.38 33.59
C HIS A 11 25.75 -10.02 32.11
N GLN A 12 26.16 -10.88 31.18
CA GLN A 12 25.89 -10.70 29.75
C GLN A 12 24.39 -10.69 29.45
N LEU A 13 23.61 -11.58 30.06
CA LEU A 13 22.16 -11.63 29.87
C LEU A 13 21.46 -10.38 30.42
N GLN A 14 21.95 -9.85 31.56
CA GLN A 14 21.45 -8.58 32.11
C GLN A 14 21.83 -7.38 31.22
N ALA A 15 23.06 -7.35 30.70
CA ALA A 15 23.51 -6.30 29.78
C ALA A 15 22.69 -6.27 28.50
N VAL A 16 22.46 -7.42 27.86
CA VAL A 16 21.63 -7.54 26.65
C VAL A 16 20.19 -7.13 26.93
N ARG A 17 19.61 -7.50 28.09
CA ARG A 17 18.25 -7.06 28.46
C ARG A 17 18.15 -5.56 28.69
N ALA A 18 19.18 -4.96 29.29
CA ALA A 18 19.23 -3.52 29.50
C ALA A 18 19.36 -2.77 28.16
N GLU A 19 20.21 -3.25 27.27
CA GLU A 19 20.38 -2.72 25.91
C GLU A 19 19.08 -2.83 25.11
N LEU A 20 18.42 -3.99 25.11
CA LEU A 20 17.15 -4.21 24.40
C LEU A 20 16.04 -3.28 24.91
N LYS A 21 16.00 -3.03 26.23
CA LYS A 21 15.08 -2.07 26.84
C LYS A 21 15.38 -0.66 26.38
N GLN A 22 16.65 -0.25 26.38
CA GLN A 22 17.08 1.07 25.94
C GLN A 22 16.78 1.29 24.45
N THR A 23 17.01 0.30 23.59
CA THR A 23 16.66 0.37 22.17
C THR A 23 15.15 0.48 21.98
N ARG A 24 14.35 -0.27 22.76
CA ARG A 24 12.88 -0.21 22.71
C ARG A 24 12.36 1.15 23.15
N ASP A 25 12.91 1.72 24.21
CA ASP A 25 12.52 3.05 24.71
C ASP A 25 12.90 4.15 23.71
N ALA A 26 14.09 4.06 23.09
CA ALA A 26 14.52 4.99 22.04
C ALA A 26 13.63 4.87 20.78
N LEU A 27 13.25 3.65 20.39
CA LEU A 27 12.37 3.41 19.25
C LEU A 27 10.95 3.96 19.51
N ASN A 28 10.43 3.78 20.74
CA ASN A 28 9.15 4.36 21.14
C ASN A 28 9.18 5.89 21.12
N ALA A 29 10.24 6.52 21.65
CA ALA A 29 10.40 7.97 21.61
C ALA A 29 10.49 8.49 20.16
N GLN A 30 11.22 7.80 19.29
CA GLN A 30 11.32 8.12 17.86
C GLN A 30 9.97 7.98 17.16
N LEU A 31 9.19 6.96 17.52
CA LEU A 31 7.85 6.72 16.98
C LEU A 31 6.88 7.81 17.44
N GLU A 32 6.87 8.17 18.73
CA GLU A 32 6.07 9.27 19.26
C GLU A 32 6.40 10.60 18.58
N GLN A 33 7.69 10.88 18.37
CA GLN A 33 8.14 12.07 17.66
C GLN A 33 7.69 12.07 16.19
N THR A 34 7.77 10.92 15.51
CA THR A 34 7.35 10.77 14.12
C THR A 34 5.84 10.91 13.98
N VAL A 35 5.07 10.29 14.89
CA VAL A 35 3.62 10.42 14.96
C VAL A 35 3.23 11.87 15.24
N SER A 36 3.84 12.52 16.23
CA SER A 36 3.58 13.93 16.54
C SER A 36 3.86 14.86 15.35
N LYS A 37 4.97 14.64 14.63
CA LYS A 37 5.32 15.41 13.43
C LYS A 37 4.35 15.13 12.26
N ALA A 38 3.94 13.88 12.07
CA ALA A 38 2.95 13.52 11.07
C ALA A 38 1.57 14.12 11.40
N THR A 39 1.17 14.12 12.67
CA THR A 39 -0.07 14.75 13.13
C THR A 39 -0.01 16.26 12.94
N SER A 40 1.08 16.94 13.28
CA SER A 40 1.19 18.39 13.08
C SER A 40 1.18 18.78 11.59
N GLN A 41 1.87 18.01 10.74
CA GLN A 41 1.82 18.19 9.29
C GLN A 41 0.43 17.92 8.73
N ALA A 42 -0.27 16.88 9.20
CA ALA A 42 -1.64 16.60 8.81
C ALA A 42 -2.57 17.75 9.23
N THR A 43 -2.45 18.26 10.45
CA THR A 43 -3.24 19.43 10.91
C THR A 43 -2.95 20.67 10.08
N GLU A 44 -1.69 20.92 9.71
CA GLU A 44 -1.33 22.04 8.84
C GLU A 44 -1.94 21.88 7.44
N ILE A 45 -1.90 20.68 6.86
CA ILE A 45 -2.53 20.36 5.58
C ILE A 45 -4.04 20.53 5.67
N THR A 46 -4.69 20.04 6.74
CA THR A 46 -6.12 20.21 6.97
C THR A 46 -6.49 21.69 7.09
N HIS A 47 -5.74 22.48 7.86
CA HIS A 47 -6.00 23.91 8.01
C HIS A 47 -5.78 24.68 6.69
N ARG A 48 -4.78 24.28 5.89
CA ARG A 48 -4.60 24.82 4.52
C ARG A 48 -5.76 24.42 3.62
N ALA A 49 -6.24 23.18 3.70
CA ALA A 49 -7.39 22.72 2.94
C ALA A 49 -8.67 23.47 3.37
N GLU A 50 -8.89 23.66 4.66
CA GLU A 50 -10.01 24.44 5.21
C GLU A 50 -9.97 25.89 4.76
N THR A 51 -8.81 26.55 4.81
CA THR A 51 -8.67 27.93 4.31
C THR A 51 -8.87 28.03 2.80
N VAL A 52 -8.38 27.07 2.02
CA VAL A 52 -8.65 26.98 0.58
C VAL A 52 -10.15 26.72 0.32
N LEU A 53 -10.79 25.87 1.11
CA LEU A 53 -12.22 25.58 1.02
C LEU A 53 -13.07 26.79 1.41
N GLU A 54 -12.73 27.52 2.47
CA GLU A 54 -13.39 28.77 2.83
C GLU A 54 -13.23 29.83 1.73
N GLN A 55 -12.03 29.95 1.17
CA GLN A 55 -11.77 30.88 0.08
C GLN A 55 -12.54 30.47 -1.19
N GLN A 56 -12.65 29.18 -1.46
CA GLN A 56 -13.49 28.65 -2.53
C GLN A 56 -14.98 28.84 -2.24
N GLN A 57 -15.43 28.66 -1.01
CA GLN A 57 -16.83 28.86 -0.60
C GLN A 57 -17.22 30.32 -0.78
N LYS A 58 -16.36 31.27 -0.35
CA LYS A 58 -16.53 32.70 -0.63
C LYS A 58 -16.53 32.99 -2.13
N SER A 59 -15.70 32.29 -2.91
CA SER A 59 -15.73 32.38 -4.37
C SER A 59 -17.02 31.81 -4.98
N ILE A 60 -17.59 30.75 -4.41
CA ILE A 60 -18.86 30.17 -4.86
C ILE A 60 -20.01 31.10 -4.49
N GLU A 61 -20.01 31.68 -3.30
CA GLU A 61 -20.99 32.68 -2.88
C GLU A 61 -20.91 33.94 -3.76
N SER A 62 -19.70 34.43 -4.07
CA SER A 62 -19.54 35.55 -4.99
C SER A 62 -19.98 35.20 -6.41
N LEU A 63 -19.74 33.97 -6.87
CA LEU A 63 -20.29 33.45 -8.12
C LEU A 63 -21.81 33.35 -8.09
N GLN A 64 -22.42 32.88 -7.00
CA GLN A 64 -23.87 32.82 -6.84
C GLN A 64 -24.50 34.22 -6.88
N LEU A 65 -23.87 35.20 -6.25
CA LEU A 65 -24.29 36.61 -6.30
C LEU A 65 -24.13 37.19 -7.71
N ALA A 66 -23.00 36.92 -8.39
CA ALA A 66 -22.80 37.31 -9.78
C ALA A 66 -23.83 36.65 -10.71
N VAL A 67 -24.14 35.36 -10.50
CA VAL A 67 -25.18 34.61 -11.24
C VAL A 67 -26.56 35.20 -11.00
N ALA A 68 -26.87 35.63 -9.77
CA ALA A 68 -28.13 36.31 -9.45
C ALA A 68 -28.25 37.67 -10.15
N ASP A 69 -27.14 38.40 -10.30
CA ASP A 69 -27.06 39.66 -11.07
C ASP A 69 -27.17 39.42 -12.59
N ILE A 70 -26.60 38.32 -13.09
CA ILE A 70 -26.65 37.89 -14.50
C ILE A 70 -28.07 37.54 -14.97
N LYS A 71 -28.98 37.09 -14.07
CA LYS A 71 -30.39 36.81 -14.39
C LYS A 71 -31.11 37.99 -15.03
N GLY A 72 -30.57 39.21 -14.93
CA GLY A 72 -31.09 40.39 -15.61
C GLY A 72 -30.67 40.59 -17.06
N ARG A 73 -29.51 40.10 -17.55
CA ARG A 73 -28.97 40.60 -18.85
C ARG A 73 -28.23 39.65 -19.80
N ARG A 74 -27.74 38.45 -19.46
CA ARG A 74 -26.99 37.60 -20.45
C ARG A 74 -27.07 36.08 -20.18
N PRO A 75 -27.85 35.31 -20.96
CA PRO A 75 -27.92 33.83 -20.86
C PRO A 75 -26.57 33.11 -21.00
N ASN A 76 -25.63 33.71 -21.72
CA ASN A 76 -24.30 33.16 -21.97
C ASN A 76 -23.36 33.24 -20.76
N ASP A 77 -23.59 34.14 -19.80
CA ASP A 77 -22.72 34.26 -18.63
C ASP A 77 -23.03 33.17 -17.58
N TRP A 78 -24.27 32.65 -17.57
CA TRP A 78 -24.65 31.49 -16.75
C TRP A 78 -23.94 30.21 -17.20
N LEU A 79 -23.86 29.94 -18.51
CA LEU A 79 -23.18 28.76 -19.06
C LEU A 79 -21.69 28.72 -18.70
N LEU A 80 -21.05 29.89 -18.64
CA LEU A 80 -19.64 30.01 -18.27
C LEU A 80 -19.41 29.76 -16.77
N ALA A 81 -20.29 30.28 -15.91
CA ALA A 81 -20.26 30.03 -14.47
C ALA A 81 -20.51 28.54 -14.14
N GLU A 82 -21.45 27.91 -14.85
CA GLU A 82 -21.71 26.47 -14.70
C GLU A 82 -20.50 25.63 -15.14
N ALA A 83 -19.87 25.99 -16.25
CA ALA A 83 -18.64 25.33 -16.68
C ALA A 83 -17.52 25.45 -15.63
N ASP A 84 -17.36 26.62 -15.01
CA ASP A 84 -16.35 26.83 -13.96
C ASP A 84 -16.62 26.00 -12.72
N TYR A 85 -17.88 25.93 -12.29
CA TYR A 85 -18.29 25.06 -11.19
C TYR A 85 -17.96 23.59 -11.49
N LEU A 86 -18.30 23.10 -12.69
CA LEU A 86 -18.04 21.71 -13.09
C LEU A 86 -16.54 21.39 -13.16
N VAL A 87 -15.71 22.29 -13.72
CA VAL A 87 -14.24 22.11 -13.77
C VAL A 87 -13.63 22.08 -12.36
N LYS A 88 -14.07 22.97 -11.45
CA LYS A 88 -13.62 22.98 -10.06
C LYS A 88 -14.03 21.69 -9.33
N LEU A 89 -15.25 21.22 -9.53
CA LEU A 89 -15.73 19.98 -8.95
C LEU A 89 -14.97 18.77 -9.52
N ALA A 90 -14.64 18.77 -10.81
CA ALA A 90 -13.81 17.74 -11.43
C ALA A 90 -12.42 17.69 -10.80
N GLY A 91 -11.79 18.85 -10.62
CA GLY A 91 -10.51 18.94 -9.92
C GLY A 91 -10.60 18.41 -8.48
N ARG A 92 -11.67 18.74 -7.74
CA ARG A 92 -11.87 18.21 -6.39
C ARG A 92 -12.00 16.69 -6.37
N LYS A 93 -12.85 16.13 -7.25
CA LYS A 93 -13.05 14.68 -7.39
C LYS A 93 -11.74 13.97 -7.72
N LEU A 94 -10.95 14.54 -8.62
CA LEU A 94 -9.67 14.00 -9.02
C LEU A 94 -8.61 14.08 -7.92
N PHE A 95 -8.37 15.26 -7.35
CA PHE A 95 -7.22 15.50 -6.46
C PHE A 95 -7.46 15.05 -5.02
N LEU A 96 -8.71 14.96 -4.56
CA LEU A 96 -9.04 14.55 -3.19
C LEU A 96 -9.57 13.12 -3.10
N GLU A 97 -10.35 12.70 -4.09
CA GLU A 97 -11.05 11.42 -4.05
C GLU A 97 -10.45 10.40 -5.02
N HIS A 98 -9.48 10.81 -5.86
CA HIS A 98 -8.93 9.98 -6.94
C HIS A 98 -10.03 9.38 -7.86
N ASP A 99 -11.16 10.07 -7.95
CA ASP A 99 -12.33 9.67 -8.73
C ASP A 99 -12.23 10.24 -10.15
N VAL A 100 -11.48 9.50 -10.98
CA VAL A 100 -11.20 9.84 -12.37
C VAL A 100 -12.46 9.79 -13.23
N GLU A 101 -13.35 8.84 -12.95
CA GLU A 101 -14.57 8.64 -13.74
C GLU A 101 -15.49 9.85 -13.60
N THR A 102 -15.82 10.23 -12.36
CA THR A 102 -16.65 11.42 -12.10
C THR A 102 -15.94 12.69 -12.58
N ALA A 103 -14.63 12.83 -12.37
CA ALA A 103 -13.87 13.98 -12.87
C ALA A 103 -13.94 14.10 -14.40
N THR A 104 -13.86 12.97 -15.12
CA THR A 104 -13.97 12.93 -16.59
C THR A 104 -15.36 13.38 -17.04
N GLN A 105 -16.42 12.83 -16.44
CA GLN A 105 -17.81 13.19 -16.78
C GLN A 105 -18.11 14.67 -16.50
N LEU A 106 -17.59 15.21 -15.39
CA LEU A 106 -17.70 16.62 -15.06
C LEU A 106 -16.97 17.51 -16.07
N MET A 107 -15.77 17.12 -16.49
CA MET A 107 -15.01 17.83 -17.52
C MET A 107 -15.71 17.81 -18.89
N GLU A 108 -16.28 16.67 -19.28
CA GLU A 108 -17.09 16.56 -20.51
C GLU A 108 -18.35 17.43 -20.44
N SER A 109 -19.02 17.44 -19.30
CA SER A 109 -20.19 18.29 -19.06
C SER A 109 -19.81 19.77 -19.12
N ALA A 110 -18.69 20.16 -18.54
CA ALA A 110 -18.16 21.52 -18.64
C ALA A 110 -17.84 21.89 -20.09
N ASP A 111 -17.21 20.99 -20.84
CA ASP A 111 -16.87 21.20 -22.25
C ASP A 111 -18.14 21.45 -23.07
N GLN A 112 -19.20 20.67 -22.86
CA GLN A 112 -20.51 20.89 -23.49
C GLN A 112 -21.11 22.27 -23.17
N ARG A 113 -20.99 22.76 -21.92
CA ARG A 113 -21.43 24.11 -21.54
C ARG A 113 -20.65 25.20 -22.29
N ILE A 114 -19.33 25.02 -22.45
CA ILE A 114 -18.50 25.93 -23.25
C ILE A 114 -18.86 25.86 -24.74
N ALA A 115 -19.15 24.68 -25.30
CA ALA A 115 -19.60 24.53 -26.68
C ALA A 115 -20.90 25.27 -26.95
N ALA A 116 -21.86 25.20 -26.02
CA ALA A 116 -23.16 25.85 -26.16
C ALA A 116 -23.09 27.39 -26.28
N LEU A 117 -21.97 28.00 -25.87
CA LEU A 117 -21.71 29.44 -26.04
C LEU A 117 -21.49 29.83 -27.51
N ASN A 118 -21.12 28.89 -28.38
CA ASN A 118 -20.83 29.13 -29.80
C ASN A 118 -19.89 30.33 -30.07
N ASP A 119 -18.87 30.51 -29.20
CA ASP A 119 -17.94 31.63 -29.26
C ASP A 119 -16.55 31.18 -29.78
N PRO A 120 -16.12 31.63 -30.98
CA PRO A 120 -14.82 31.27 -31.55
C PRO A 120 -13.61 31.69 -30.68
N SER A 121 -13.75 32.71 -29.83
CA SER A 121 -12.67 33.13 -28.93
C SER A 121 -12.33 32.08 -27.86
N LEU A 122 -13.23 31.14 -27.60
CA LEU A 122 -13.05 30.05 -26.63
C LEU A 122 -12.36 28.81 -27.21
N THR A 123 -11.92 28.85 -28.47
CA THR A 123 -11.27 27.70 -29.13
C THR A 123 -10.03 27.21 -28.38
N ALA A 124 -9.22 28.13 -27.82
CA ALA A 124 -8.06 27.77 -27.01
C ALA A 124 -8.45 27.01 -25.74
N LEU A 125 -9.50 27.49 -25.03
CA LEU A 125 -10.05 26.83 -23.85
C LEU A 125 -10.60 25.44 -24.19
N ARG A 126 -11.39 25.32 -25.26
CA ARG A 126 -11.93 24.04 -25.75
C ARG A 126 -10.82 23.03 -26.05
N LYS A 127 -9.69 23.48 -26.62
CA LYS A 127 -8.52 22.62 -26.84
C LYS A 127 -7.90 22.15 -25.53
N ALA A 128 -7.75 23.02 -24.53
CA ALA A 128 -7.24 22.64 -23.21
C ALA A 128 -8.17 21.64 -22.52
N MET A 129 -9.49 21.85 -22.58
CA MET A 129 -10.49 20.93 -22.04
C MET A 129 -10.42 19.56 -22.70
N ALA A 130 -10.32 19.51 -24.03
CA ALA A 130 -10.18 18.26 -24.77
C ALA A 130 -8.89 17.49 -24.39
N ASN A 131 -7.78 18.20 -24.18
CA ASN A 131 -6.53 17.61 -23.72
C ASN A 131 -6.66 17.06 -22.30
N ASP A 132 -7.27 17.81 -21.38
CA ASP A 132 -7.50 17.37 -20.00
C ASP A 132 -8.42 16.13 -19.98
N ILE A 133 -9.54 16.14 -20.71
CA ILE A 133 -10.46 14.99 -20.83
C ILE A 133 -9.72 13.76 -21.37
N THR A 134 -8.91 13.93 -22.41
CA THR A 134 -8.10 12.84 -22.98
C THR A 134 -7.10 12.31 -21.97
N THR A 135 -6.46 13.21 -21.22
CA THR A 135 -5.52 12.84 -20.15
C THR A 135 -6.23 12.01 -19.09
N LEU A 136 -7.40 12.44 -18.61
CA LEU A 136 -8.18 11.70 -17.61
C LEU A 136 -8.63 10.32 -18.12
N LYS A 137 -9.09 10.22 -19.37
CA LYS A 137 -9.47 8.94 -19.99
C LYS A 137 -8.32 7.94 -20.15
N ASN A 138 -7.08 8.43 -20.20
CA ASN A 138 -5.89 7.59 -20.32
C ASN A 138 -5.37 7.11 -18.96
N ILE A 139 -5.91 7.62 -17.84
CA ILE A 139 -5.54 7.14 -16.51
C ILE A 139 -6.08 5.70 -16.34
N PRO A 140 -5.24 4.73 -15.94
CA PRO A 140 -5.67 3.35 -15.76
C PRO A 140 -6.69 3.23 -14.62
N LEU A 141 -7.76 2.48 -14.85
CA LEU A 141 -8.73 2.11 -13.81
C LEU A 141 -8.25 0.82 -13.13
N ILE A 142 -8.07 0.88 -11.82
CA ILE A 142 -7.69 -0.25 -10.98
C ILE A 142 -8.92 -0.69 -10.19
N ASP A 143 -9.27 -1.98 -10.29
CA ASP A 143 -10.32 -2.61 -9.47
C ASP A 143 -9.83 -2.81 -8.03
N ARG A 144 -9.83 -1.71 -7.25
CA ARG A 144 -9.38 -1.70 -5.85
C ARG A 144 -10.21 -2.63 -4.99
N ASP A 145 -11.52 -2.62 -5.16
CA ASP A 145 -12.44 -3.46 -4.40
C ASP A 145 -12.18 -4.94 -4.66
N GLY A 146 -12.00 -5.33 -5.93
CA GLY A 146 -11.63 -6.70 -6.30
C GLY A 146 -10.30 -7.14 -5.71
N LEU A 147 -9.28 -6.28 -5.69
CA LEU A 147 -8.00 -6.57 -5.03
C LEU A 147 -8.17 -6.76 -3.52
N VAL A 148 -8.92 -5.88 -2.85
CA VAL A 148 -9.18 -5.96 -1.41
C VAL A 148 -9.97 -7.22 -1.06
N LEU A 149 -11.00 -7.57 -1.83
CA LEU A 149 -11.77 -8.79 -1.62
C LEU A 149 -10.91 -10.05 -1.75
N ARG A 150 -9.97 -10.09 -2.70
CA ARG A 150 -9.01 -11.20 -2.82
C ARG A 150 -8.09 -11.29 -1.61
N LEU A 151 -7.59 -10.16 -1.10
CA LEU A 151 -6.76 -10.12 0.11
C LEU A 151 -7.53 -10.59 1.36
N ILE A 152 -8.78 -10.16 1.52
CA ILE A 152 -9.66 -10.62 2.61
C ILE A 152 -9.92 -12.13 2.50
N SER A 153 -10.15 -12.63 1.29
CA SER A 153 -10.32 -14.08 1.07
C SER A 153 -9.08 -14.87 1.48
N LEU A 154 -7.88 -14.33 1.22
CA LEU A 154 -6.63 -14.93 1.68
C LEU A 154 -6.50 -14.88 3.20
N GLN A 155 -6.88 -13.78 3.86
CA GLN A 155 -6.88 -13.69 5.33
C GLN A 155 -7.72 -14.78 5.98
N GLN A 156 -8.91 -15.03 5.45
CA GLN A 156 -9.82 -16.07 5.95
C GLN A 156 -9.26 -17.49 5.79
N GLN A 157 -8.34 -17.71 4.84
CA GLN A 157 -7.72 -19.02 4.62
C GLN A 157 -6.59 -19.31 5.61
N ILE A 158 -5.93 -18.28 6.18
CA ILE A 158 -4.70 -18.42 6.99
C ILE A 158 -4.86 -19.42 8.14
N ASP A 159 -5.99 -19.39 8.84
CA ASP A 159 -6.22 -20.25 10.00
C ASP A 159 -6.34 -21.73 9.65
N SER A 160 -6.71 -22.02 8.40
CA SER A 160 -6.85 -23.39 7.89
C SER A 160 -5.53 -23.96 7.36
N LEU A 161 -4.52 -23.12 7.11
CA LEU A 161 -3.28 -23.55 6.50
C LEU A 161 -2.45 -24.44 7.46
N PRO A 162 -2.05 -25.65 7.02
CA PRO A 162 -1.23 -26.56 7.81
C PRO A 162 0.21 -26.07 7.87
N LEU A 163 0.78 -26.12 9.07
CA LEU A 163 2.16 -25.72 9.30
C LEU A 163 3.12 -26.83 8.91
N ALA A 164 4.35 -26.46 8.55
CA ALA A 164 5.39 -27.42 8.26
C ALA A 164 5.64 -28.26 9.52
N ASN A 165 5.41 -29.57 9.44
CA ASN A 165 5.86 -30.49 10.48
C ASN A 165 7.39 -30.45 10.51
N ALA A 166 8.00 -30.56 11.70
CA ALA A 166 9.44 -30.71 11.74
C ALA A 166 9.83 -31.98 10.99
N ILE A 167 10.50 -31.78 9.86
CA ILE A 167 11.16 -32.85 9.15
C ILE A 167 12.37 -33.20 10.01
N LEU A 168 12.18 -34.12 10.97
CA LEU A 168 13.34 -34.84 11.50
C LEU A 168 13.93 -35.57 10.30
N PRO A 169 15.24 -35.41 10.01
CA PRO A 169 15.90 -36.27 9.04
C PRO A 169 15.53 -37.71 9.40
N ALA A 170 14.92 -38.43 8.45
CA ALA A 170 14.60 -39.83 8.67
C ALA A 170 15.89 -40.50 9.15
N ASP A 171 15.83 -41.21 10.28
CA ASP A 171 16.96 -42.00 10.74
C ASP A 171 17.40 -42.87 9.54
N GLN A 172 18.63 -42.64 9.06
CA GLN A 172 19.18 -43.50 8.02
C GLN A 172 19.07 -44.92 8.55
N PRO A 173 18.52 -45.89 7.78
CA PRO A 173 18.42 -47.26 8.25
C PRO A 173 19.84 -47.70 8.62
N GLN A 174 20.07 -47.90 9.91
CA GLN A 174 21.32 -48.46 10.38
C GLN A 174 21.40 -49.86 9.76
N THR A 175 22.23 -49.99 8.72
CA THR A 175 22.62 -51.31 8.22
C THR A 175 23.43 -51.94 9.34
N SER A 176 22.77 -52.73 10.19
CA SER A 176 23.43 -53.67 11.08
C SER A 176 24.25 -54.60 10.20
N GLN A 177 25.58 -54.42 10.23
CA GLN A 177 26.49 -55.27 9.48
C GLN A 177 26.37 -56.68 10.07
N ALA A 178 25.83 -57.62 9.29
CA ALA A 178 25.71 -59.01 9.70
C ALA A 178 27.11 -59.59 9.94
N VAL A 179 27.28 -60.19 11.12
CA VAL A 179 28.51 -60.90 11.51
C VAL A 179 28.53 -62.24 10.78
N SER A 180 29.65 -62.60 10.16
CA SER A 180 29.79 -63.86 9.40
C SER A 180 29.72 -65.07 10.35
N GLU A 181 29.01 -66.14 9.96
CA GLU A 181 28.98 -67.42 10.71
C GLU A 181 30.26 -68.26 10.49
N ASN A 182 31.15 -67.81 9.61
CA ASN A 182 32.42 -68.49 9.35
C ASN A 182 33.46 -68.19 10.46
N ILE A 183 34.09 -69.23 10.98
CA ILE A 183 35.07 -69.16 12.07
C ILE A 183 36.35 -68.44 11.63
N ASP A 184 36.71 -68.52 10.33
CA ASP A 184 37.90 -67.89 9.78
C ASP A 184 37.82 -66.35 9.72
N ASP A 185 36.61 -65.78 9.80
CA ASP A 185 36.36 -64.33 9.72
C ASP A 185 36.44 -63.61 11.08
N TRP A 186 36.99 -64.26 12.11
CA TRP A 186 37.01 -63.76 13.49
C TRP A 186 37.61 -62.35 13.64
N GLN A 187 38.62 -61.99 12.83
CA GLN A 187 39.23 -60.65 12.85
C GLN A 187 38.25 -59.58 12.37
N THR A 188 37.52 -59.87 11.30
CA THR A 188 36.52 -58.98 10.71
C THR A 188 35.32 -58.82 11.65
N ASN A 189 34.86 -59.92 12.24
CA ASN A 189 33.76 -59.95 13.18
C ASN A 189 34.08 -59.15 14.47
N LEU A 190 35.29 -59.28 15.01
CA LEU A 190 35.74 -58.51 16.17
C LEU A 190 35.82 -57.01 15.88
N LYS A 191 36.35 -56.63 14.70
CA LYS A 191 36.41 -55.23 14.26
C LYS A 191 35.03 -54.60 14.10
N ASN A 192 34.09 -55.34 13.51
CA ASN A 192 32.70 -54.90 13.37
C ASN A 192 32.00 -54.75 14.73
N SER A 193 32.27 -55.66 15.66
CA SER A 193 31.70 -55.64 17.02
C SER A 193 32.25 -54.47 17.85
N LEU A 194 33.56 -54.20 17.76
CA LEU A 194 34.20 -53.05 18.40
C LEU A 194 33.70 -51.72 17.83
N LYS A 195 33.50 -51.65 16.51
CA LYS A 195 32.92 -50.47 15.86
C LYS A 195 31.48 -50.24 16.30
N ALA A 196 30.65 -51.28 16.32
CA ALA A 196 29.28 -51.20 16.82
C ALA A 196 29.21 -50.79 18.30
N PHE A 197 30.14 -51.27 19.14
CA PHE A 197 30.25 -50.85 20.53
C PHE A 197 30.64 -49.37 20.66
N ALA A 198 31.61 -48.89 19.88
CA ALA A 198 32.02 -47.48 19.89
C ALA A 198 30.93 -46.53 19.36
N ASP A 199 30.21 -46.94 18.31
CA ASP A 199 29.11 -46.17 17.72
C ASP A 199 27.95 -45.96 18.71
N ASN A 200 27.76 -46.87 19.68
CA ASN A 200 26.78 -46.74 20.77
C ASN A 200 27.17 -45.71 21.85
N PHE A 201 28.45 -45.32 21.96
CA PHE A 201 28.92 -44.37 22.98
C PHE A 201 29.30 -43.00 22.40
N ILE A 202 29.78 -42.94 21.16
CA ILE A 202 30.24 -41.70 20.51
C ILE A 202 29.59 -41.61 19.12
N THR A 203 28.40 -41.03 19.04
CA THR A 203 27.74 -40.81 17.75
C THR A 203 28.12 -39.43 17.19
N PHE A 204 28.86 -39.41 16.09
CA PHE A 204 29.07 -38.20 15.30
C PHE A 204 27.84 -37.95 14.41
N ARG A 205 26.97 -37.01 14.79
CA ARG A 205 25.88 -36.54 13.93
C ARG A 205 26.31 -35.22 13.27
N SER A 206 26.70 -35.27 12.00
CA SER A 206 26.76 -34.04 11.19
C SER A 206 25.33 -33.58 10.90
N ARG A 207 25.00 -32.36 11.31
CA ARG A 207 23.68 -31.76 11.14
C ARG A 207 23.64 -30.98 9.83
N ASP A 208 23.48 -31.70 8.74
CA ASP A 208 23.30 -31.13 7.41
C ASP A 208 21.81 -31.18 7.03
N GLY A 209 21.04 -30.25 7.60
CA GLY A 209 19.63 -30.11 7.32
C GLY A 209 19.10 -28.83 7.96
N ASN A 210 18.34 -28.04 7.20
CA ASN A 210 17.68 -26.84 7.67
C ASN A 210 16.52 -27.25 8.60
N VAL A 211 16.84 -27.62 9.85
CA VAL A 211 15.83 -28.07 10.82
C VAL A 211 15.03 -26.84 11.25
N ILE A 212 13.85 -26.65 10.66
CA ILE A 212 12.87 -25.69 11.17
C ILE A 212 12.47 -26.21 12.56
N PRO A 213 12.76 -25.48 13.66
CA PRO A 213 12.36 -25.90 14.99
C PRO A 213 10.84 -26.09 15.02
N LEU A 214 10.35 -27.12 15.71
CA LEU A 214 8.92 -27.20 16.03
C LEU A 214 8.51 -25.91 16.75
N LEU A 215 7.61 -25.15 16.15
CA LEU A 215 7.07 -23.94 16.77
C LEU A 215 6.30 -24.35 18.03
N SER A 216 6.43 -23.61 19.12
CA SER A 216 5.57 -23.80 20.30
C SER A 216 4.15 -23.33 19.99
N PRO A 217 3.08 -23.90 20.57
CA PRO A 217 1.68 -23.51 20.28
C PRO A 217 1.40 -21.99 20.34
N THR A 218 2.12 -21.25 21.18
CA THR A 218 2.12 -19.79 21.21
C THR A 218 2.76 -19.13 19.99
N GLN A 219 3.87 -19.66 19.48
CA GLN A 219 4.53 -19.20 18.25
C GLN A 219 3.68 -19.49 17.00
N HIS A 220 2.89 -20.58 17.01
CA HIS A 220 1.90 -20.88 15.96
C HIS A 220 0.86 -19.75 15.80
N PHE A 221 0.30 -19.27 16.91
CA PHE A 221 -0.68 -18.18 16.92
C PHE A 221 -0.07 -16.87 16.35
N TYR A 222 1.10 -16.46 16.84
CA TYR A 222 1.73 -15.22 16.38
C TYR A 222 2.09 -15.21 14.89
N LEU A 223 2.46 -16.34 14.30
CA LEU A 223 2.74 -16.42 12.87
C LEU A 223 1.50 -16.09 12.04
N ARG A 224 0.34 -16.64 12.41
CA ARG A 224 -0.93 -16.41 11.71
C ARG A 224 -1.39 -14.97 11.84
N GLU A 225 -1.37 -14.43 13.06
CA GLU A 225 -1.68 -13.01 13.31
C GLU A 225 -0.76 -12.07 12.53
N ASN A 226 0.54 -12.37 12.51
CA ASN A 226 1.51 -11.58 11.74
C ASN A 226 1.20 -11.64 10.24
N LEU A 227 0.83 -12.81 9.72
CA LEU A 227 0.46 -12.98 8.30
C LEU A 227 -0.83 -12.21 7.97
N GLN A 228 -1.83 -12.27 8.84
CA GLN A 228 -3.06 -11.47 8.72
C GLN A 228 -2.73 -9.97 8.69
N ALA A 229 -1.91 -9.48 9.63
CA ALA A 229 -1.47 -8.09 9.70
C ALA A 229 -0.69 -7.65 8.44
N LYS A 230 0.07 -8.55 7.80
CA LYS A 230 0.70 -8.25 6.51
C LYS A 230 -0.31 -8.11 5.39
N LEU A 231 -1.34 -8.95 5.34
CA LEU A 231 -2.42 -8.78 4.37
C LEU A 231 -3.23 -7.49 4.63
N GLU A 232 -3.43 -7.08 5.89
CA GLU A 232 -4.02 -5.77 6.21
C GLU A 232 -3.14 -4.62 5.74
N THR A 233 -1.82 -4.75 5.90
CA THR A 233 -0.86 -3.77 5.38
C THR A 233 -0.93 -3.69 3.86
N ALA A 234 -1.13 -4.81 3.16
CA ALA A 234 -1.34 -4.84 1.72
C ALA A 234 -2.67 -4.16 1.34
N ILE A 235 -3.77 -4.43 2.05
CA ILE A 235 -5.07 -3.76 1.86
C ILE A 235 -4.91 -2.24 2.00
N LYS A 236 -4.21 -1.78 3.04
CA LYS A 236 -3.87 -0.37 3.21
C LYS A 236 -3.10 0.17 2.01
N GLY A 237 -2.10 -0.57 1.52
CA GLY A 237 -1.32 -0.21 0.34
C GLY A 237 -2.16 -0.06 -0.94
N VAL A 238 -3.24 -0.85 -1.09
CA VAL A 238 -4.22 -0.69 -2.18
C VAL A 238 -4.97 0.63 -2.04
N TYR A 239 -5.54 0.92 -0.86
CA TYR A 239 -6.32 2.15 -0.64
C TYR A 239 -5.49 3.43 -0.70
N THR A 240 -4.25 3.39 -0.24
CA THR A 240 -3.35 4.54 -0.28
C THR A 240 -2.53 4.60 -1.56
N GLU A 241 -2.73 3.66 -2.48
CA GLU A 241 -2.04 3.57 -3.78
C GLU A 241 -0.50 3.52 -3.64
N GLN A 242 -0.03 2.94 -2.54
CA GLN A 242 1.40 2.82 -2.23
C GLN A 242 1.94 1.47 -2.72
N GLN A 243 2.43 1.44 -3.96
CA GLN A 243 2.95 0.23 -4.60
C GLN A 243 4.00 -0.50 -3.75
N THR A 244 4.97 0.25 -3.20
CA THR A 244 6.05 -0.34 -2.39
C THR A 244 5.52 -0.98 -1.11
N LEU A 245 4.56 -0.33 -0.43
CA LEU A 245 3.96 -0.86 0.79
C LEU A 245 3.17 -2.14 0.49
N TYR A 246 2.34 -2.10 -0.55
CA TYR A 246 1.55 -3.23 -1.03
C TYR A 246 2.43 -4.44 -1.36
N ARG A 247 3.42 -4.25 -2.24
CA ARG A 247 4.30 -5.32 -2.70
C ARG A 247 5.16 -5.89 -1.57
N THR A 248 5.77 -5.03 -0.76
CA THR A 248 6.62 -5.49 0.36
C THR A 248 5.82 -6.33 1.36
N ALA A 249 4.56 -5.95 1.62
CA ALA A 249 3.69 -6.71 2.52
C ALA A 249 3.36 -8.10 1.96
N LEU A 250 3.05 -8.20 0.66
CA LEU A 250 2.80 -9.48 -0.02
C LEU A 250 4.04 -10.36 -0.10
N ASP A 251 5.19 -9.80 -0.47
CA ASP A 251 6.45 -10.53 -0.55
C ASP A 251 6.85 -11.08 0.83
N THR A 252 6.66 -10.29 1.90
CA THR A 252 6.89 -10.75 3.27
C THR A 252 5.94 -11.88 3.66
N ALA A 253 4.65 -11.76 3.31
CA ALA A 253 3.66 -12.78 3.58
C ALA A 253 4.01 -14.10 2.86
N ALA A 254 4.40 -14.03 1.60
CA ALA A 254 4.84 -15.18 0.80
C ALA A 254 6.10 -15.83 1.40
N GLN A 255 7.06 -15.02 1.83
CA GLN A 255 8.29 -15.50 2.49
C GLN A 255 7.96 -16.26 3.78
N TRP A 256 7.09 -15.72 4.65
CA TRP A 256 6.69 -16.39 5.88
C TRP A 256 5.89 -17.65 5.62
N SER A 257 4.97 -17.60 4.65
CA SER A 257 4.21 -18.77 4.23
C SER A 257 5.14 -19.91 3.80
N THR A 258 6.09 -19.62 2.90
CA THR A 258 7.08 -20.59 2.42
C THR A 258 8.00 -21.10 3.52
N SER A 259 8.31 -20.29 4.53
CA SER A 259 9.27 -20.67 5.59
C SER A 259 8.64 -21.54 6.68
N PHE A 260 7.33 -21.42 6.92
CA PHE A 260 6.71 -21.99 8.11
C PHE A 260 5.49 -22.88 7.83
N PHE A 261 4.87 -22.78 6.65
CA PHE A 261 3.74 -23.62 6.27
C PHE A 261 4.18 -24.83 5.44
N ASN A 262 3.36 -25.87 5.41
CA ASN A 262 3.69 -27.12 4.73
C ASN A 262 3.74 -26.91 3.20
N PRO A 263 4.91 -26.99 2.54
CA PRO A 263 5.03 -26.73 1.11
C PRO A 263 4.34 -27.79 0.23
N ASP A 264 4.11 -29.00 0.76
CA ASP A 264 3.46 -30.10 0.05
C ASP A 264 1.93 -30.01 0.09
N ASP A 265 1.38 -29.13 0.94
CA ASP A 265 -0.06 -28.94 1.05
C ASP A 265 -0.63 -28.09 -0.10
N LYS A 266 -1.70 -28.57 -0.72
CA LYS A 266 -2.33 -27.89 -1.87
C LYS A 266 -2.91 -26.53 -1.51
N ALA A 267 -3.44 -26.35 -0.30
CA ALA A 267 -4.00 -25.06 0.12
C ALA A 267 -2.88 -24.02 0.31
N VAL A 268 -1.75 -24.43 0.89
CA VAL A 268 -0.55 -23.57 1.02
C VAL A 268 0.00 -23.18 -0.35
N GLN A 269 0.08 -24.14 -1.30
CA GLN A 269 0.51 -23.86 -2.67
C GLN A 269 -0.42 -22.85 -3.37
N SER A 270 -1.75 -23.04 -3.25
CA SER A 270 -2.74 -22.12 -3.81
C SER A 270 -2.66 -20.73 -3.17
N PHE A 271 -2.48 -20.65 -1.86
CA PHE A 271 -2.32 -19.39 -1.12
C PHE A 271 -1.09 -18.62 -1.61
N ASN A 272 0.05 -19.30 -1.75
CA ASN A 272 1.29 -18.69 -2.25
C ASN A 272 1.16 -18.24 -3.71
N ALA A 273 0.50 -19.03 -4.56
CA ALA A 273 0.25 -18.65 -5.94
C ALA A 273 -0.63 -17.38 -6.03
N ALA A 274 -1.68 -17.29 -5.21
CA ALA A 274 -2.53 -16.11 -5.14
C ALA A 274 -1.78 -14.87 -4.65
N LEU A 275 -0.90 -15.01 -3.63
CA LEU A 275 -0.03 -13.91 -3.20
C LEU A 275 0.89 -13.43 -4.33
N ALA A 276 1.49 -14.35 -5.08
CA ALA A 276 2.35 -14.00 -6.21
C ALA A 276 1.58 -13.26 -7.31
N GLN A 277 0.39 -13.75 -7.68
CA GLN A 277 -0.47 -13.09 -8.67
C GLN A 277 -0.90 -11.68 -8.23
N LEU A 278 -1.18 -11.49 -6.95
CA LEU A 278 -1.50 -10.18 -6.38
C LEU A 278 -0.27 -9.26 -6.39
N ALA A 279 0.92 -9.78 -6.07
CA ALA A 279 2.16 -8.98 -6.06
C ALA A 279 2.55 -8.42 -7.45
N GLU A 280 2.05 -9.01 -8.53
CA GLU A 280 2.21 -8.52 -9.90
C GLU A 280 1.26 -7.36 -10.24
N GLN A 281 0.23 -7.11 -9.44
CA GLN A 281 -0.73 -6.05 -9.70
C GLN A 281 -0.14 -4.68 -9.36
N GLN A 282 -0.36 -3.71 -10.26
CA GLN A 282 -0.06 -2.31 -10.00
C GLN A 282 -1.25 -1.69 -9.26
N VAL A 283 -0.99 -1.06 -8.11
CA VAL A 283 -1.97 -0.34 -7.28
C VAL A 283 -1.74 1.18 -7.29
N GLN A 284 -0.57 1.63 -7.74
CA GLN A 284 -0.24 3.05 -7.84
C GLN A 284 -0.72 3.62 -9.18
N VAL A 285 -1.49 4.70 -9.12
CA VAL A 285 -1.91 5.50 -10.26
C VAL A 285 -1.23 6.87 -10.19
N GLU A 286 -0.80 7.39 -11.35
CA GLU A 286 -0.30 8.76 -11.46
C GLU A 286 -1.43 9.68 -11.93
N TYR A 287 -1.74 10.67 -11.10
CA TYR A 287 -2.74 11.69 -11.40
C TYR A 287 -2.06 12.98 -11.89
N PRO A 288 -2.67 13.71 -12.84
CA PRO A 288 -2.18 15.03 -13.19
C PRO A 288 -2.30 15.96 -11.97
N VAL A 289 -1.32 16.84 -11.77
CA VAL A 289 -1.29 17.76 -10.61
C VAL A 289 -2.24 18.95 -10.79
N LYS A 290 -2.63 19.24 -12.03
CA LYS A 290 -3.54 20.34 -12.40
C LYS A 290 -4.24 20.05 -13.72
N LEU A 291 -5.44 20.60 -13.89
CA LEU A 291 -6.16 20.65 -15.16
C LEU A 291 -5.82 21.97 -15.86
N GLN A 292 -5.39 21.92 -17.12
CA GLN A 292 -5.01 23.11 -17.89
C GLN A 292 -6.18 24.07 -18.10
N ALA A 293 -7.37 23.52 -18.32
CA ALA A 293 -8.59 24.27 -18.56
C ALA A 293 -9.02 25.12 -17.37
N GLN A 294 -8.67 24.72 -16.14
CA GLN A 294 -9.09 25.42 -14.93
C GLN A 294 -8.57 26.86 -14.90
N GLN A 295 -7.27 27.07 -15.19
CA GLN A 295 -6.70 28.42 -15.21
C GLN A 295 -7.24 29.23 -16.39
N GLN A 296 -7.32 28.63 -17.58
CA GLN A 296 -7.80 29.33 -18.77
C GLN A 296 -9.26 29.77 -18.64
N LEU A 297 -10.10 28.96 -18.01
CA LEU A 297 -11.49 29.29 -17.75
C LEU A 297 -11.62 30.45 -16.76
N ALA A 298 -10.82 30.45 -15.69
CA ALA A 298 -10.76 31.56 -14.75
C ALA A 298 -10.34 32.88 -15.45
N ASP A 299 -9.35 32.82 -16.35
CA ASP A 299 -8.89 33.98 -17.11
C ASP A 299 -10.00 34.53 -18.04
N VAL A 300 -10.72 33.65 -18.73
CA VAL A 300 -11.88 34.02 -19.58
C VAL A 300 -12.98 34.69 -18.78
N ILE A 301 -13.30 34.16 -17.59
CA ILE A 301 -14.32 34.73 -16.70
C ILE A 301 -13.91 36.11 -16.22
N ASN A 302 -12.66 36.27 -15.76
CA ASN A 302 -12.14 37.55 -15.29
C ASN A 302 -12.15 38.63 -16.37
N GLU A 303 -11.75 38.28 -17.60
CA GLU A 303 -11.77 39.21 -18.74
C GLU A 303 -13.20 39.65 -19.09
N ARG A 304 -14.16 38.71 -19.08
CA ARG A 304 -15.57 39.04 -19.34
C ARG A 304 -16.19 39.90 -18.24
N LEU A 305 -15.90 39.61 -16.97
CA LEU A 305 -16.30 40.42 -15.83
C LEU A 305 -15.69 41.84 -15.91
N ARG A 306 -14.41 41.96 -16.28
CA ARG A 306 -13.76 43.27 -16.44
C ARG A 306 -14.42 44.11 -17.54
N ARG A 307 -14.77 43.49 -18.66
CA ARG A 307 -15.49 44.16 -19.76
C ARG A 307 -16.91 44.57 -19.38
N SER A 308 -17.62 43.79 -18.56
CA SER A 308 -18.98 44.15 -18.13
C SER A 308 -19.03 45.33 -17.15
N VAL A 309 -17.97 45.55 -16.36
CA VAL A 309 -17.87 46.66 -15.40
C VAL A 309 -17.35 47.96 -16.05
N SER A 310 -16.88 47.91 -17.31
CA SER A 310 -16.20 49.05 -17.99
C SER A 310 -17.05 50.09 -18.76
N PRO A 311 -18.39 50.23 -18.67
CA PRO A 311 -19.04 51.43 -19.20
C PRO A 311 -19.46 52.35 -18.05
N LEU A 312 -18.86 53.55 -17.90
CA LEU A 312 -19.49 54.78 -17.36
C LEU A 312 -18.58 56.03 -17.20
N THR A 313 -17.27 56.00 -17.49
CA THR A 313 -16.38 57.17 -17.21
C THR A 313 -15.88 57.98 -18.41
N THR A 314 -16.37 57.73 -19.63
CA THR A 314 -15.95 58.50 -20.82
C THR A 314 -17.15 58.89 -21.67
N GLY A 315 -17.73 60.05 -21.39
CA GLY A 315 -18.81 60.61 -22.21
C GLY A 315 -19.65 61.68 -21.51
N ALA A 316 -19.03 62.71 -20.93
CA ALA A 316 -19.72 63.93 -20.50
C ALA A 316 -18.76 65.14 -20.58
N GLU A 317 -18.18 65.37 -21.75
CA GLU A 317 -17.66 66.69 -22.14
C GLU A 317 -18.06 66.92 -23.59
N GLN A 318 -19.13 67.71 -23.78
CA GLN A 318 -19.34 68.66 -24.86
C GLN A 318 -20.58 69.51 -24.57
#